data_AF-A0A1D6PQY6-F1
#
_entry.id   AF-A0A1D6PQY6-F1
#
_cell.length_a   1.000
_cell.length_b   1.000
_cell.length_c   1.000
_cell.angle_alpha   90.00
_cell.angle_beta   90.00
_cell.angle_gamma   90.00
#
_symmetry.space_group_name_H-M   'P 1'
#
loop_
_entity.id
_entity.type
_entity.pdbx_description
1 polymer ?
#
loop_
_entity_poly.entity_id
_entity_poly.type
_entity_poly.pdbx_seq_one_letter_code
_entity_poly.pdbx_strand_id
1 'polypeptide(L)'
;MAASSVSLGAPDGTSTRSVSTRRRNPNQKQLGNKMCAVLIYFSYNLCLCFFLLVCSVLVLFDSNWFLLLAQGGDEAVVARIGPWGGVGNALHDIAERPHRLHRVTIFSGTIVNSLEYLYSDGDGQQHTTGPWGGCGGTGRKIHLAPEEFIVEVTGTFHPCAWDRTIPSVVSSLTLVTSTGKTHGPFGTQLGAAFQVPVQSDSRIVGFFAHGDNYIEAIGAYVKKLTESSNR
;
A
#
# COMPACT_ATOMS: atom_id res chain seq x y z
N MET A 1 -13.95 -47.33 50.96
CA MET A 1 -12.72 -47.12 51.75
C MET A 1 -12.37 -45.63 51.68
N ALA A 2 -12.12 -45.02 52.83
CA ALA A 2 -11.50 -43.69 53.01
C ALA A 2 -10.07 -43.68 52.40
N ALA A 3 -9.35 -42.58 52.17
CA ALA A 3 -9.22 -41.38 52.99
C ALA A 3 -8.66 -40.16 52.21
N SER A 4 -8.74 -39.03 52.89
CA SER A 4 -8.36 -37.64 52.60
C SER A 4 -6.86 -37.33 52.80
N SER A 5 -6.40 -36.16 52.29
CA SER A 5 -5.61 -35.18 53.06
C SER A 5 -5.32 -33.88 52.27
N VAL A 6 -5.02 -32.83 53.02
CA VAL A 6 -5.04 -31.38 52.74
C VAL A 6 -3.68 -30.78 53.13
N SER A 7 -3.22 -29.69 52.47
CA SER A 7 -2.48 -28.51 53.06
C SER A 7 -1.85 -27.65 51.95
N LEU A 8 -2.17 -26.36 51.70
CA LEU A 8 -1.94 -25.08 52.41
C LEU A 8 -0.47 -24.59 52.51
N GLY A 9 -0.17 -23.40 51.97
CA GLY A 9 0.95 -22.54 52.40
C GLY A 9 1.58 -21.61 51.33
N ALA A 10 1.28 -20.30 51.39
CA ALA A 10 2.10 -19.17 50.86
C ALA A 10 2.93 -18.56 52.04
N PRO A 11 3.94 -17.66 51.89
CA PRO A 11 3.72 -16.23 51.54
C PRO A 11 4.91 -15.42 50.91
N ASP A 12 4.64 -14.13 50.66
CA ASP A 12 5.42 -13.01 50.08
C ASP A 12 6.74 -12.58 50.78
N GLY A 13 7.58 -11.82 50.06
CA GLY A 13 8.70 -11.04 50.62
C GLY A 13 9.22 -9.89 49.73
N THR A 14 8.86 -8.64 50.07
CA THR A 14 9.40 -7.38 49.53
C THR A 14 10.50 -6.82 50.45
N SER A 15 11.56 -6.23 49.90
CA SER A 15 12.68 -5.64 50.66
C SER A 15 12.91 -4.17 50.28
N THR A 16 12.92 -3.30 51.29
CA THR A 16 13.20 -1.86 51.24
C THR A 16 14.64 -1.59 51.70
N ARG A 17 15.36 -0.65 51.06
CA ARG A 17 16.70 -0.21 51.50
C ARG A 17 16.78 1.31 51.57
N SER A 18 17.19 1.79 52.74
CA SER A 18 17.31 3.20 53.16
C SER A 18 18.51 3.94 52.53
N VAL A 19 18.32 5.22 52.21
CA VAL A 19 19.34 6.14 51.67
C VAL A 19 19.96 6.97 52.80
N SER A 20 21.29 7.08 52.82
CA SER A 20 22.05 7.97 53.72
C SER A 20 22.59 9.19 52.97
N THR A 21 22.39 10.39 53.51
CA THR A 21 22.80 11.67 52.92
C THR A 21 24.09 12.19 53.57
N ARG A 22 25.18 12.27 52.79
CA ARG A 22 26.47 12.85 53.19
C ARG A 22 26.56 14.31 52.71
N ARG A 23 26.58 15.29 53.63
CA ARG A 23 26.78 16.73 53.34
C ARG A 23 28.17 16.99 52.74
N ARG A 24 28.26 17.80 51.67
CA ARG A 24 29.52 18.20 50.98
C ARG A 24 29.84 19.69 51.23
N ASN A 25 31.14 19.97 51.43
CA ASN A 25 31.77 21.23 51.85
C ASN A 25 31.69 22.34 50.77
N PRO A 26 31.29 23.59 51.09
CA PRO A 26 30.99 24.66 50.11
C PRO A 26 32.20 25.32 49.42
N ASN A 27 33.44 25.12 49.88
CA ASN A 27 34.61 25.82 49.32
C ASN A 27 35.18 25.21 48.02
N GLN A 28 34.60 24.14 47.48
CA GLN A 28 35.03 23.51 46.22
C GLN A 28 34.31 24.07 44.96
N LYS A 29 33.33 24.96 45.13
CA LYS A 29 32.49 25.49 44.02
C LYS A 29 33.08 26.71 43.30
N GLN A 30 34.01 27.44 43.90
CA GLN A 30 34.47 28.74 43.36
C GLN A 30 35.54 28.62 42.25
N LEU A 31 36.34 27.54 42.22
CA LEU A 31 37.39 27.38 41.21
C LEU A 31 36.88 26.75 39.89
N GLY A 32 35.83 25.93 39.95
CA GLY A 32 35.21 25.32 38.76
C GLY A 32 34.39 26.29 37.90
N ASN A 33 33.81 27.34 38.51
CA ASN A 33 32.93 28.26 37.78
C ASN A 33 33.68 29.22 36.83
N LYS A 34 34.96 29.53 37.10
CA LYS A 34 35.75 30.39 36.19
C LYS A 34 36.33 29.62 34.99
N MET A 35 36.63 28.34 35.16
CA MET A 35 37.06 27.48 34.04
C MET A 35 35.89 27.09 33.10
N CYS A 36 34.68 26.89 33.64
CA CYS A 36 33.49 26.63 32.80
C CYS A 36 33.16 27.79 31.86
N ALA A 37 33.25 29.04 32.31
CA ALA A 37 32.88 30.19 31.49
C ALA A 37 33.78 30.37 30.25
N VAL A 38 35.09 30.10 30.37
CA VAL A 38 36.05 30.24 29.27
C VAL A 38 35.88 29.11 28.24
N LEU A 39 35.60 27.88 28.69
CA LEU A 39 35.33 26.74 27.80
C LEU A 39 33.99 26.88 27.06
N ILE A 40 32.98 27.47 27.71
CA ILE A 40 31.70 27.81 27.09
C ILE A 40 31.94 28.89 26.01
N TYR A 41 32.68 29.96 26.30
CA TYR A 41 32.94 31.02 25.31
C TYR A 41 33.68 30.52 24.05
N PHE A 42 34.63 29.58 24.20
CA PHE A 42 35.32 28.95 23.08
C PHE A 42 34.42 28.00 22.28
N SER A 43 33.53 27.24 22.94
CA SER A 43 32.54 26.39 22.29
C SER A 43 31.52 27.18 21.47
N TYR A 44 31.08 28.34 21.96
CA TYR A 44 30.09 29.17 21.28
C TYR A 44 30.69 29.90 20.06
N ASN A 45 31.93 30.40 20.13
CA ASN A 45 32.57 31.07 18.99
C ASN A 45 32.99 30.09 17.87
N LEU A 46 33.40 28.86 18.22
CA LEU A 46 33.68 27.82 17.22
C LEU A 46 32.39 27.30 16.55
N CYS A 47 31.27 27.27 17.27
CA CYS A 47 29.97 26.86 16.76
C CYS A 47 29.30 27.94 15.88
N LEU A 48 29.45 29.23 16.23
CA LEU A 48 28.90 30.35 15.44
C LEU A 48 29.62 30.52 14.09
N CYS A 49 30.95 30.32 14.05
CA CYS A 49 31.71 30.36 12.80
C CYS A 49 31.36 29.19 11.86
N PHE A 50 31.04 28.01 12.39
CA PHE A 50 30.57 26.89 11.58
C PHE A 50 29.15 27.13 11.04
N PHE A 51 28.25 27.71 11.85
CA PHE A 51 26.90 28.05 11.40
C PHE A 51 26.87 29.14 10.31
N LEU A 52 27.72 30.15 10.39
CA LEU A 52 27.79 31.21 9.38
C LEU A 52 28.48 30.77 8.08
N LEU A 53 29.40 29.80 8.15
CA LEU A 53 30.06 29.24 6.96
C LEU A 53 29.16 28.22 6.23
N VAL A 54 28.27 27.53 6.96
CA VAL A 54 27.23 26.67 6.36
C VAL A 54 26.05 27.50 5.84
N CYS A 55 25.70 28.63 6.47
CA CYS A 55 24.67 29.53 5.97
C CYS A 55 25.07 30.28 4.69
N SER A 56 26.35 30.57 4.45
CA SER A 56 26.77 31.25 3.22
C SER A 56 26.80 30.34 1.99
N VAL A 57 26.89 29.01 2.17
CA VAL A 57 26.76 28.03 1.09
C VAL A 57 25.28 27.73 0.75
N LEU A 58 24.35 27.94 1.69
CA LEU A 58 22.92 27.69 1.47
C LEU A 58 22.15 28.85 0.83
N VAL A 59 22.77 30.03 0.64
CA VAL A 59 22.08 31.21 0.08
C VAL A 59 22.54 31.55 -1.34
N LEU A 60 23.47 30.78 -1.94
CA LEU A 60 23.97 31.02 -3.30
C LEU A 60 23.91 29.82 -4.26
N PHE A 61 23.19 28.74 -3.92
CA PHE A 61 22.87 27.70 -4.89
C PHE A 61 21.38 27.69 -5.21
N ASP A 62 21.11 28.26 -6.39
CA ASP A 62 19.95 28.14 -7.25
C ASP A 62 18.60 28.72 -6.77
N SER A 63 18.49 30.04 -6.97
CA SER A 63 17.23 30.70 -7.37
C SER A 63 16.63 30.15 -8.69
N ASN A 64 17.16 29.04 -9.21
CA ASN A 64 16.60 28.28 -10.33
C ASN A 64 16.00 26.92 -9.91
N TRP A 65 16.15 26.50 -8.64
CA TRP A 65 15.49 25.30 -8.11
C TRP A 65 14.05 25.59 -7.65
N PHE A 66 13.73 26.85 -7.33
CA PHE A 66 12.40 27.26 -6.86
C PHE A 66 11.35 27.33 -7.99
N LEU A 67 11.77 27.34 -9.26
CA LEU A 67 10.87 27.23 -10.42
C LEU A 67 10.63 25.78 -10.86
N LEU A 68 11.35 24.80 -10.30
CA LEU A 68 11.15 23.37 -10.62
C LEU A 68 10.12 22.68 -9.71
N LEU A 69 9.58 23.38 -8.71
CA LEU A 69 8.52 22.88 -7.82
C LEU A 69 7.21 23.64 -7.98
N ALA A 70 6.96 24.21 -9.16
CA ALA A 70 5.65 24.71 -9.57
C ALA A 70 4.92 23.72 -10.50
N GLN A 71 5.21 22.43 -10.38
CA GLN A 71 4.37 21.35 -10.91
C GLN A 71 4.04 20.36 -9.78
N GLY A 72 3.48 20.89 -8.69
CA GLY A 72 2.65 20.10 -7.79
C GLY A 72 1.33 19.79 -8.48
N GLY A 73 1.37 18.95 -9.51
CA GLY A 73 0.18 18.25 -9.97
C GLY A 73 -0.23 17.34 -8.83
N ASP A 74 -1.48 17.46 -8.40
CA ASP A 74 -2.12 16.62 -7.40
C ASP A 74 -1.95 15.14 -7.78
N GLU A 75 -0.87 14.52 -7.31
CA GLU A 75 -0.48 13.16 -7.67
C GLU A 75 -1.40 12.21 -6.91
N ALA A 76 -2.61 12.04 -7.44
CA ALA A 76 -3.65 11.22 -6.84
C ALA A 76 -3.10 9.82 -6.51
N VAL A 77 -3.11 9.49 -5.22
CA VAL A 77 -2.59 8.24 -4.67
C VAL A 77 -3.34 7.05 -5.26
N VAL A 78 -2.61 6.12 -5.85
CA VAL A 78 -3.13 4.84 -6.34
C VAL A 78 -2.83 3.75 -5.31
N ALA A 79 -3.86 3.25 -4.65
CA ALA A 79 -3.79 2.14 -3.72
C ALA A 79 -3.80 0.80 -4.48
N ARG A 80 -3.09 -0.18 -3.93
CA ARG A 80 -3.03 -1.55 -4.44
C ARG A 80 -3.75 -2.45 -3.45
N ILE A 81 -4.84 -3.10 -3.87
CA ILE A 81 -5.72 -3.87 -2.97
C ILE A 81 -5.84 -5.31 -3.44
N GLY A 82 -5.70 -6.26 -2.50
CA GLY A 82 -5.67 -7.71 -2.76
C GLY A 82 -4.23 -8.26 -2.72
N PRO A 83 -3.93 -9.35 -3.45
CA PRO A 83 -4.83 -10.08 -4.33
C PRO A 83 -5.74 -11.07 -3.57
N TRP A 84 -6.86 -11.47 -4.18
CA TRP A 84 -7.72 -12.55 -3.72
C TRP A 84 -7.52 -13.78 -4.59
N GLY A 85 -7.29 -14.93 -3.96
CA GLY A 85 -6.93 -16.18 -4.62
C GLY A 85 -5.74 -16.85 -3.94
N GLY A 86 -4.92 -17.55 -4.73
CA GLY A 86 -3.76 -18.29 -4.27
C GLY A 86 -2.44 -17.56 -4.49
N VAL A 87 -1.37 -18.05 -3.85
CA VAL A 87 -0.01 -17.64 -4.18
C VAL A 87 0.36 -18.33 -5.49
N GLY A 88 0.13 -17.64 -6.61
CA GLY A 88 0.45 -18.19 -7.92
C GLY A 88 1.91 -17.96 -8.32
N ASN A 89 2.38 -18.79 -9.25
CA ASN A 89 3.81 -18.90 -9.59
C ASN A 89 4.33 -17.75 -10.46
N ALA A 90 3.45 -17.07 -11.19
CA ALA A 90 3.79 -15.96 -12.09
C ALA A 90 3.06 -14.69 -11.64
N LEU A 91 3.82 -13.66 -11.26
CA LEU A 91 3.29 -12.34 -10.95
C LEU A 91 3.16 -11.51 -12.23
N HIS A 92 1.98 -10.97 -12.45
CA HIS A 92 1.69 -10.01 -13.50
C HIS A 92 1.37 -8.66 -12.89
N ASP A 93 2.16 -7.67 -13.28
CA ASP A 93 2.07 -6.30 -12.81
C ASP A 93 2.33 -5.32 -13.96
N ILE A 94 2.00 -4.05 -13.74
CA ILE A 94 2.25 -2.97 -14.71
C ILE A 94 3.42 -2.09 -14.25
N ALA A 95 4.19 -1.58 -15.21
CA ALA A 95 5.32 -0.70 -14.92
C ALA A 95 4.88 0.76 -14.76
N GLU A 96 3.97 1.22 -15.61
CA GLU A 96 3.49 2.59 -15.64
C GLU A 96 2.31 2.77 -14.69
N ARG A 97 2.28 3.89 -13.96
CA ARG A 97 1.21 4.14 -12.99
C ARG A 97 -0.12 4.35 -13.72
N PRO A 98 -1.17 3.56 -13.41
CA PRO A 98 -2.44 3.67 -14.10
C PRO A 98 -3.22 4.91 -13.65
N HIS A 99 -3.79 5.64 -14.61
CA HIS A 99 -4.59 6.84 -14.33
C HIS A 99 -6.08 6.65 -14.72
N ARG A 100 -6.36 6.05 -15.87
CA ARG A 100 -7.72 5.79 -16.36
C ARG A 100 -7.78 4.44 -17.09
N LEU A 101 -8.75 3.61 -16.70
CA LEU A 101 -9.06 2.37 -17.39
C LEU A 101 -9.98 2.66 -18.58
N HIS A 102 -9.68 2.10 -19.76
CA HIS A 102 -10.46 2.30 -20.99
C HIS A 102 -11.23 1.05 -21.42
N ARG A 103 -10.58 -0.10 -21.33
CA ARG A 103 -11.15 -1.38 -21.77
C ARG A 103 -10.68 -2.50 -20.88
N VAL A 104 -11.57 -3.43 -20.56
CA VAL A 104 -11.22 -4.72 -19.93
C VAL A 104 -11.72 -5.84 -20.83
N THR A 105 -10.87 -6.82 -21.10
CA THR A 105 -11.23 -8.06 -21.80
C THR A 105 -11.05 -9.21 -20.81
N ILE A 106 -12.15 -9.89 -20.48
CA ILE A 106 -12.11 -11.08 -19.62
C ILE A 106 -12.37 -12.30 -20.50
N PHE A 107 -11.43 -13.25 -20.50
CA PHE A 107 -11.59 -14.55 -21.13
C PHE A 107 -12.02 -15.55 -20.07
N SER A 108 -13.19 -16.16 -20.26
CA SER A 108 -13.75 -17.10 -19.28
C SER A 108 -14.46 -18.29 -19.94
N GLY A 109 -14.35 -19.44 -19.29
CA GLY A 109 -15.17 -20.62 -19.50
C GLY A 109 -15.95 -20.94 -18.23
N THR A 110 -15.64 -22.07 -17.59
CA THR A 110 -16.11 -22.38 -16.23
C THR A 110 -15.44 -21.53 -15.16
N ILE A 111 -14.21 -21.08 -15.41
CA ILE A 111 -13.43 -20.17 -14.55
C ILE A 111 -12.92 -18.98 -15.37
N VAL A 112 -12.22 -18.04 -14.73
CA VAL A 112 -11.51 -16.95 -15.41
C VAL A 112 -10.18 -17.49 -15.93
N ASN A 113 -10.02 -17.52 -17.25
CA ASN A 113 -8.84 -18.04 -17.92
C ASN A 113 -7.75 -16.97 -18.03
N SER A 114 -8.11 -15.80 -18.52
CA SER A 114 -7.17 -14.70 -18.70
C SER A 114 -7.82 -13.32 -18.69
N LEU A 115 -6.99 -12.31 -18.45
CA LEU A 115 -7.37 -10.90 -18.34
C LEU A 115 -6.43 -10.04 -19.19
N GLU A 116 -6.99 -9.22 -20.06
CA GLU A 116 -6.28 -8.14 -20.76
C GLU A 116 -6.97 -6.82 -20.44
N TYR A 117 -6.24 -5.72 -20.33
CA TYR A 117 -6.87 -4.41 -20.26
C TYR A 117 -6.03 -3.30 -20.90
N LEU A 118 -6.73 -2.24 -21.31
CA LEU A 118 -6.18 -1.01 -21.85
C LEU A 118 -6.41 0.10 -20.83
N TYR A 119 -5.34 0.78 -20.44
CA TYR A 119 -5.39 1.93 -19.55
C TYR A 119 -4.56 3.08 -20.12
N SER A 120 -4.71 4.28 -19.57
CA SER A 120 -3.77 5.38 -19.80
C SER A 120 -3.11 5.81 -18.50
N ASP A 121 -1.86 6.24 -18.59
CA ASP A 121 -1.10 6.80 -17.47
C ASP A 121 -1.42 8.29 -17.24
N GLY A 122 -0.66 8.92 -16.33
CA GLY A 122 -0.82 10.33 -15.99
C GLY A 122 -0.55 11.31 -17.14
N ASP A 123 0.25 10.90 -18.13
CA ASP A 123 0.60 11.70 -19.30
C ASP A 123 -0.38 11.47 -20.47
N GLY A 124 -1.37 10.59 -20.27
CA GLY A 124 -2.37 10.23 -21.27
C GLY A 124 -1.89 9.18 -22.27
N GLN A 125 -0.69 8.62 -22.10
CA GLN A 125 -0.21 7.53 -22.96
C GLN A 125 -0.99 6.26 -22.68
N GLN A 126 -1.33 5.54 -23.74
CA GLN A 126 -2.12 4.32 -23.65
C GLN A 126 -1.26 3.08 -23.57
N HIS A 127 -1.59 2.19 -22.64
CA HIS A 127 -0.88 0.97 -22.32
C HIS A 127 -1.84 -0.21 -22.39
N THR A 128 -1.51 -1.20 -23.22
CA THR A 128 -2.22 -2.49 -23.24
C THR A 128 -1.39 -3.50 -22.47
N THR A 129 -2.00 -4.21 -21.53
CA THR A 129 -1.34 -5.28 -20.78
C THR A 129 -2.16 -6.55 -20.78
N GLY A 130 -1.46 -7.69 -20.68
CA GLY A 130 -2.02 -9.02 -20.87
C GLY A 130 -2.08 -9.46 -22.34
N PRO A 131 -2.84 -10.53 -22.64
CA PRO A 131 -3.63 -11.31 -21.69
C PRO A 131 -2.75 -12.04 -20.67
N TRP A 132 -3.02 -11.82 -19.38
CA TRP A 132 -2.41 -12.57 -18.27
C TRP A 132 -3.22 -13.82 -18.00
N GLY A 133 -2.57 -14.97 -17.76
CA GLY A 133 -3.22 -16.27 -17.64
C GLY A 133 -3.17 -17.08 -18.95
N GLY A 134 -4.03 -18.08 -19.08
CA GLY A 134 -3.96 -19.04 -20.18
C GLY A 134 -4.77 -18.66 -21.43
N CYS A 135 -4.65 -19.51 -22.46
CA CYS A 135 -5.26 -19.32 -23.78
C CYS A 135 -6.74 -19.78 -23.90
N GLY A 136 -7.37 -20.17 -22.79
CA GLY A 136 -8.74 -20.71 -22.79
C GLY A 136 -9.83 -19.64 -22.66
N GLY A 137 -11.09 -20.10 -22.77
CA GLY A 137 -12.27 -19.27 -22.52
C GLY A 137 -12.72 -18.42 -23.71
N THR A 138 -13.90 -17.80 -23.56
CA THR A 138 -14.43 -16.84 -24.54
C THR A 138 -14.19 -15.42 -24.05
N GLY A 139 -13.55 -14.60 -24.87
CA GLY A 139 -13.23 -13.21 -24.55
C GLY A 139 -14.45 -12.29 -24.66
N ARG A 140 -14.76 -11.58 -23.58
CA ARG A 140 -15.75 -10.50 -23.57
C ARG A 140 -15.06 -9.16 -23.30
N LYS A 141 -15.20 -8.24 -24.26
CA LYS A 141 -14.64 -6.88 -24.19
C LYS A 141 -15.66 -5.92 -23.58
N ILE A 142 -15.22 -5.15 -22.60
CA ILE A 142 -16.00 -4.12 -21.92
C ILE A 142 -15.32 -2.78 -22.22
N HIS A 143 -16.01 -1.92 -22.97
CA HIS A 143 -15.54 -0.58 -23.28
C HIS A 143 -16.18 0.41 -22.31
N LEU A 144 -15.35 1.22 -21.64
CA LEU A 144 -15.80 2.27 -20.74
C LEU A 144 -15.93 3.58 -21.53
N ALA A 145 -17.09 4.23 -21.43
CA ALA A 145 -17.30 5.57 -21.98
C ALA A 145 -16.35 6.61 -21.30
N PRO A 146 -16.14 7.81 -21.88
CA PRO A 146 -15.20 8.82 -21.36
C PRO A 146 -15.26 9.05 -19.83
N GLU A 147 -16.47 9.21 -19.29
CA GLU A 147 -16.73 9.44 -17.85
C GLU A 147 -17.18 8.18 -17.09
N GLU A 148 -17.24 7.03 -17.76
CA GLU A 148 -17.61 5.76 -17.14
C GLU A 148 -16.36 5.11 -16.54
N PHE A 149 -16.48 4.62 -15.31
CA PHE A 149 -15.41 3.93 -14.60
C PHE A 149 -15.98 2.78 -13.79
N ILE A 150 -15.11 1.86 -13.38
CA ILE A 150 -15.50 0.72 -12.55
C ILE A 150 -15.53 1.16 -11.09
N VAL A 151 -16.66 0.94 -10.43
CA VAL A 151 -16.92 1.26 -9.02
C VAL A 151 -16.90 0.03 -8.13
N GLU A 152 -17.12 -1.16 -8.70
CA GLU A 152 -17.14 -2.40 -7.95
C GLU A 152 -16.53 -3.53 -8.76
N VAL A 153 -15.73 -4.35 -8.08
CA VAL A 153 -15.27 -5.65 -8.59
C VAL A 153 -15.54 -6.68 -7.52
N THR A 154 -16.34 -7.68 -7.87
CA THR A 154 -16.61 -8.85 -7.04
C THR A 154 -16.21 -10.10 -7.77
N GLY A 155 -16.00 -11.18 -7.03
CA GLY A 155 -15.65 -12.45 -7.63
C GLY A 155 -15.68 -13.59 -6.64
N THR A 156 -15.29 -14.77 -7.14
CA THR A 156 -15.10 -15.96 -6.33
C THR A 156 -13.79 -16.64 -6.72
N PHE A 157 -13.20 -17.37 -5.78
CA PHE A 157 -12.07 -18.24 -6.03
C PHE A 157 -12.18 -19.54 -5.22
N HIS A 158 -11.58 -20.61 -5.74
CA HIS A 158 -11.53 -21.90 -5.06
C HIS A 158 -10.27 -22.68 -5.44
N PRO A 159 -9.86 -23.69 -4.65
CA PRO A 159 -8.80 -24.61 -5.02
C PRO A 159 -9.07 -25.27 -6.37
N CYS A 160 -8.06 -25.38 -7.23
CA CYS A 160 -8.24 -25.97 -8.55
C CYS A 160 -8.68 -27.45 -8.43
N ALA A 161 -9.83 -27.78 -9.03
CA ALA A 161 -10.43 -29.11 -8.86
C ALA A 161 -9.73 -30.20 -9.70
N TRP A 162 -9.06 -29.81 -10.78
CA TRP A 162 -8.42 -30.73 -11.73
C TRP A 162 -6.89 -30.76 -11.64
N ASP A 163 -6.26 -29.78 -10.99
CA ASP A 163 -4.82 -29.73 -10.80
C ASP A 163 -4.46 -29.30 -9.38
N ARG A 164 -4.00 -30.25 -8.56
CA ARG A 164 -3.65 -30.00 -7.15
C ARG A 164 -2.38 -29.17 -6.97
N THR A 165 -1.60 -28.95 -8.03
CA THR A 165 -0.43 -28.07 -7.99
C THR A 165 -0.82 -26.59 -8.05
N ILE A 166 -2.05 -26.29 -8.50
CA ILE A 166 -2.60 -24.95 -8.55
C ILE A 166 -3.42 -24.71 -7.28
N PRO A 167 -2.92 -23.90 -6.33
CA PRO A 167 -3.54 -23.78 -5.01
C PRO A 167 -4.91 -23.08 -5.06
N SER A 168 -5.17 -22.27 -6.08
CA SER A 168 -6.42 -21.54 -6.26
C SER A 168 -6.59 -21.09 -7.71
N VAL A 169 -7.83 -20.99 -8.15
CA VAL A 169 -8.24 -20.32 -9.39
C VAL A 169 -9.33 -19.30 -9.09
N VAL A 170 -9.28 -18.15 -9.76
CA VAL A 170 -10.39 -17.19 -9.77
C VAL A 170 -11.47 -17.76 -10.68
N SER A 171 -12.58 -18.14 -10.07
CA SER A 171 -13.67 -18.84 -10.75
C SER A 171 -14.71 -17.90 -11.31
N SER A 172 -14.89 -16.72 -10.71
CA SER A 172 -15.77 -15.70 -11.29
C SER A 172 -15.28 -14.27 -11.09
N LEU A 173 -15.62 -13.39 -12.03
CA LEU A 173 -15.50 -11.94 -11.89
C LEU A 173 -16.80 -11.25 -12.31
N THR A 174 -17.17 -10.21 -11.59
CA THR A 174 -18.25 -9.28 -11.94
C THR A 174 -17.75 -7.86 -11.75
N LEU A 175 -17.97 -7.01 -12.76
CA LEU A 175 -17.59 -5.60 -12.73
C LEU A 175 -18.86 -4.74 -12.78
N VAL A 176 -18.97 -3.73 -11.92
CA VAL A 176 -20.06 -2.74 -11.96
C VAL A 176 -19.48 -1.38 -12.30
N THR A 177 -20.10 -0.68 -13.25
CA THR A 177 -19.68 0.66 -13.67
C THR A 177 -20.44 1.76 -12.92
N SER A 178 -19.90 2.98 -12.95
CA SER A 178 -20.52 4.18 -12.39
C SER A 178 -21.89 4.51 -13.01
N THR A 179 -22.23 3.93 -14.17
CA THR A 179 -23.56 4.07 -14.80
C THR A 179 -24.57 3.01 -14.32
N GLY A 180 -24.18 2.13 -13.40
CA GLY A 180 -25.00 1.03 -12.89
C GLY A 180 -25.02 -0.22 -13.78
N LYS A 181 -24.22 -0.26 -14.85
CA LYS A 181 -24.13 -1.46 -15.70
C LYS A 181 -23.31 -2.53 -14.99
N THR A 182 -23.84 -3.75 -15.00
CA THR A 182 -23.17 -4.95 -14.48
C THR A 182 -22.66 -5.80 -15.63
N HIS A 183 -21.39 -6.19 -15.56
CA HIS A 183 -20.73 -7.06 -16.51
C HIS A 183 -20.27 -8.34 -15.80
N GLY A 184 -20.81 -9.49 -16.23
CA GLY A 184 -20.53 -10.79 -15.63
C GLY A 184 -21.79 -11.45 -15.06
N PRO A 185 -21.64 -12.47 -14.19
CA PRO A 185 -20.37 -13.07 -13.81
C PRO A 185 -19.67 -13.72 -15.00
N PHE A 186 -18.37 -13.49 -15.14
CA PHE A 186 -17.49 -14.19 -16.08
C PHE A 186 -16.95 -15.43 -15.39
N GLY A 187 -17.29 -16.62 -15.89
CA GLY A 187 -17.02 -17.88 -15.20
C GLY A 187 -18.17 -18.31 -14.29
N THR A 188 -17.88 -19.19 -13.33
CA THR A 188 -18.88 -19.77 -12.41
C THR A 188 -18.61 -19.29 -11.00
N GLN A 189 -19.64 -18.76 -10.33
CA GLN A 189 -19.52 -18.35 -8.94
C GLN A 189 -19.40 -19.59 -8.04
N LEU A 190 -18.18 -19.93 -7.64
CA LEU A 190 -17.85 -21.13 -6.87
C LEU A 190 -16.76 -20.84 -5.85
N GLY A 191 -16.95 -21.27 -4.61
CA GLY A 191 -15.96 -21.10 -3.54
C GLY A 191 -16.10 -19.79 -2.75
N ALA A 192 -14.97 -19.25 -2.29
CA ALA A 192 -14.92 -18.08 -1.44
C ALA A 192 -15.16 -16.81 -2.25
N ALA A 193 -16.10 -15.98 -1.82
CA ALA A 193 -16.37 -14.69 -2.44
C ALA A 193 -15.34 -13.63 -2.00
N PHE A 194 -15.08 -12.68 -2.89
CA PHE A 194 -14.33 -11.46 -2.57
C PHE A 194 -14.97 -10.24 -3.21
N GLN A 195 -14.64 -9.09 -2.66
CA GLN A 195 -15.01 -7.79 -3.17
C GLN A 195 -13.82 -6.84 -2.97
N VAL A 196 -13.54 -6.04 -4.00
CA VAL A 196 -12.58 -4.94 -3.89
C VAL A 196 -13.26 -3.81 -3.10
N PRO A 197 -12.75 -3.41 -1.93
CA PRO A 197 -13.28 -2.28 -1.19
C PRO A 197 -12.94 -0.97 -1.94
N VAL A 198 -13.95 -0.39 -2.59
CA VAL A 198 -13.84 0.91 -3.28
C VAL A 198 -14.67 1.93 -2.52
N GLN A 199 -14.04 3.04 -2.11
CA GLN A 199 -14.73 4.17 -1.46
C GLN A 199 -15.52 4.96 -2.52
N SER A 200 -16.54 5.71 -2.09
CA SER A 200 -17.39 6.50 -3.01
C SER A 200 -16.63 7.57 -3.79
N ASP A 201 -15.48 8.02 -3.28
CA ASP A 201 -14.56 8.98 -3.89
C ASP A 201 -13.46 8.30 -4.70
N SER A 202 -13.62 7.04 -5.10
CA SER A 202 -12.54 6.24 -5.70
C SER A 202 -13.01 5.45 -6.91
N ARG A 203 -12.06 5.09 -7.78
CA ARG A 203 -12.32 4.27 -8.97
C ARG A 203 -11.23 3.24 -9.20
N ILE A 204 -11.60 2.13 -9.85
CA ILE A 204 -10.63 1.13 -10.29
C ILE A 204 -9.99 1.58 -11.61
N VAL A 205 -8.65 1.59 -11.65
CA VAL A 205 -7.86 2.09 -12.79
C VAL A 205 -7.00 1.02 -13.46
N GLY A 206 -6.92 -0.17 -12.87
CA GLY A 206 -6.15 -1.28 -13.41
C GLY A 206 -6.19 -2.50 -12.48
N PHE A 207 -5.48 -3.54 -12.86
CA PHE A 207 -5.41 -4.80 -12.13
C PHE A 207 -3.97 -5.28 -12.00
N PHE A 208 -3.73 -6.18 -11.08
CA PHE A 208 -2.53 -7.01 -11.04
C PHE A 208 -2.99 -8.44 -10.74
N ALA A 209 -2.21 -9.44 -11.12
CA ALA A 209 -2.64 -10.82 -11.00
C ALA A 209 -1.49 -11.77 -10.69
N HIS A 210 -1.83 -12.93 -10.15
CA HIS A 210 -0.97 -14.10 -10.21
C HIS A 210 -1.62 -15.13 -11.15
N GLY A 211 -0.81 -15.80 -11.96
CA GLY A 211 -1.30 -16.92 -12.75
C GLY A 211 -0.49 -17.20 -14.02
N ASP A 212 -0.44 -18.47 -14.41
CA ASP A 212 0.18 -18.91 -15.67
C ASP A 212 -0.89 -19.49 -16.59
N ASN A 213 -1.40 -20.69 -16.29
CA ASN A 213 -2.44 -21.34 -17.09
C ASN A 213 -3.85 -20.75 -16.89
N TYR A 214 -4.07 -20.06 -15.76
CA TYR A 214 -5.34 -19.42 -15.38
C TYR A 214 -5.05 -18.19 -14.53
N ILE A 215 -6.06 -17.37 -14.25
CA ILE A 215 -5.93 -16.37 -13.18
C ILE A 215 -6.07 -17.10 -11.84
N GLU A 216 -5.00 -17.14 -11.06
CA GLU A 216 -4.92 -17.83 -9.77
C GLU A 216 -5.24 -16.90 -8.59
N ALA A 217 -4.87 -15.63 -8.74
CA ALA A 217 -5.30 -14.54 -7.86
C ALA A 217 -5.36 -13.22 -8.62
N ILE A 218 -6.22 -12.32 -8.16
CA ILE A 218 -6.40 -11.00 -8.78
C ILE A 218 -6.45 -9.92 -7.72
N GLY A 219 -5.85 -8.78 -8.00
CA GLY A 219 -5.98 -7.55 -7.23
C GLY A 219 -6.27 -6.37 -8.14
N ALA A 220 -6.57 -5.23 -7.52
CA ALA A 220 -6.98 -4.03 -8.23
C ALA A 220 -6.15 -2.80 -7.81
N TYR A 221 -5.93 -1.91 -8.77
CA TYR A 221 -5.44 -0.57 -8.54
C TYR A 221 -6.61 0.38 -8.37
N VAL A 222 -6.70 1.03 -7.19
CA VAL A 222 -7.77 1.94 -6.82
C VAL A 222 -7.20 3.34 -6.66
N LYS A 223 -7.72 4.27 -7.46
CA LYS A 223 -7.31 5.67 -7.45
C LYS A 223 -8.38 6.52 -6.80
N LYS A 224 -7.99 7.40 -5.88
CA LYS A 224 -8.89 8.45 -5.37
C LYS A 224 -9.18 9.49 -6.46
N LEU A 225 -10.44 9.87 -6.57
CA LEU A 225 -10.88 11.02 -7.32
C LEU A 225 -10.50 12.25 -6.50
N THR A 226 -9.44 12.94 -6.91
CA THR A 226 -9.15 14.26 -6.36
C THR A 226 -10.19 15.23 -6.92
N GLU A 227 -10.95 15.86 -6.03
CA GLU A 227 -11.74 17.02 -6.40
C GLU A 227 -10.75 18.11 -6.81
N SER A 228 -10.59 18.31 -8.12
CA SER A 228 -9.91 19.49 -8.63
C SER A 228 -10.71 20.70 -8.12
N SER A 229 -10.20 21.35 -7.08
CA SER A 229 -10.70 22.64 -6.60
C SER A 229 -10.77 23.56 -7.80
N ASN A 230 -12.00 23.82 -8.23
CA ASN A 230 -12.31 24.76 -9.30
C ASN A 230 -11.77 26.13 -8.86
N ARG A 231 -10.67 26.57 -9.46
CA ARG A 231 -10.13 27.94 -9.33
C ARG A 231 -10.37 28.69 -10.61
#